data_AF-A0A423TM03-F1
#
_entry.id   AF-A0A423TM03-F1
#
_cell.length_a   1.000
_cell.length_b   1.000
_cell.length_c   1.000
_cell.angle_alpha   90.00
_cell.angle_beta   90.00
_cell.angle_gamma   90.00
#
_symmetry.space_group_name_H-M   'P 1'
#
loop_
_entity.id
_entity.type
_entity.pdbx_description
1 polymer ?
#
loop_
_entity_poly.entity_id
_entity_poly.type
_entity_poly.pdbx_seq_one_letter_code
_entity_poly.pdbx_strand_id
1 'polypeptide(L)'
;MGTRAAAFTAKIRNLNDFHTRLLHGVVPAPSGLDIANTLKYFSQTLLGVLREIQERPVDMLRHRDQDTIRLALFPNLDYAGLHQSIVALVDIMPLIQYGTQAPSNAEYASCYPERKVIDTLPYLVASMMTSIPESLHQQLITILCYHILPVTVGAPAVEGEEENYAAASVPAVLMMIFQYTDNSAYHCQLLECLMSLKSDIAKDLLCVIAYGTPTSRSPAANLLFYYWPSLNPTLYDRRGIHIKFSGEYV
;
A
#
# COMPACT_ATOMS: atom_id res chain seq x y z
N MET A 1 22.24 -28.10 4.92
CA MET A 1 21.20 -27.21 4.36
C MET A 1 20.26 -26.61 5.44
N GLY A 2 20.72 -26.33 6.66
CA GLY A 2 19.87 -25.77 7.75
C GLY A 2 20.13 -24.30 8.13
N THR A 3 21.06 -23.60 7.46
CA THR A 3 21.57 -22.31 7.94
C THR A 3 20.73 -21.10 7.49
N ARG A 4 20.14 -21.13 6.28
CA ARG A 4 19.40 -19.99 5.71
C ARG A 4 18.07 -19.73 6.45
N ALA A 5 17.25 -20.77 6.65
CA ALA A 5 15.97 -20.65 7.37
C ALA A 5 16.14 -20.26 8.85
N ALA A 6 17.16 -20.82 9.51
CA ALA A 6 17.49 -20.46 10.89
C ALA A 6 17.94 -19.00 11.00
N ALA A 7 18.80 -18.52 10.07
CA ALA A 7 19.23 -17.13 10.02
C ALA A 7 18.06 -16.17 9.72
N PHE A 8 17.17 -16.55 8.81
CA PHE A 8 15.97 -15.79 8.48
C PHE A 8 15.08 -15.62 9.72
N THR A 9 14.78 -16.71 10.42
CA THR A 9 13.99 -16.71 11.65
C THR A 9 14.66 -15.90 12.76
N ALA A 10 15.98 -16.00 12.90
CA ALA A 10 16.73 -15.20 13.88
C ALA A 10 16.64 -13.70 13.58
N LYS A 11 16.70 -13.30 12.30
CA LYS A 11 16.54 -11.90 11.89
C LYS A 11 15.12 -11.37 12.12
N ILE A 12 14.09 -12.22 12.02
CA ILE A 12 12.70 -11.84 12.39
C ILE A 12 12.64 -11.55 13.89
N ARG A 13 13.23 -12.41 14.73
CA ARG A 13 13.31 -12.17 16.17
C ARG A 13 14.02 -10.87 16.51
N ASN A 14 15.08 -10.52 15.77
CA ASN A 14 15.76 -9.24 15.95
C ASN A 14 14.85 -8.04 15.64
N LEU A 15 14.06 -8.09 14.57
CA LEU A 15 13.10 -7.02 14.26
C LEU A 15 12.05 -6.88 15.36
N ASN A 16 11.54 -8.00 15.88
CA ASN A 16 10.58 -8.00 16.98
C ASN A 16 11.21 -7.45 18.27
N ASP A 17 12.46 -7.80 18.60
CA ASP A 17 13.19 -7.22 19.72
C ASP A 17 13.36 -5.70 19.57
N PHE A 18 13.75 -5.24 18.38
CA PHE A 18 13.85 -3.81 18.09
C PHE A 18 12.52 -3.10 18.28
N HIS A 19 11.44 -3.67 17.75
CA HIS A 19 10.09 -3.15 17.91
C HIS A 19 9.70 -3.04 19.39
N THR A 20 9.83 -4.11 20.16
CA THR A 20 9.48 -4.14 21.60
C THR A 20 10.31 -3.14 22.40
N ARG A 21 11.60 -2.99 22.10
CA ARG A 21 12.48 -2.04 22.80
C ARG A 21 12.15 -0.59 22.49
N LEU A 22 11.80 -0.28 21.24
CA LEU A 22 11.33 1.07 20.87
C LEU A 22 9.98 1.39 21.52
N LEU A 23 9.04 0.44 21.47
CA LEU A 23 7.71 0.59 22.05
C LEU A 23 7.77 0.85 23.56
N HIS A 24 8.67 0.18 24.28
CA HIS A 24 8.81 0.30 25.74
C HIS A 24 9.95 1.23 26.19
N GLY A 25 10.65 1.90 25.27
CA GLY A 25 11.74 2.81 25.61
C GLY A 25 12.94 2.15 26.31
N VAL A 26 13.24 0.89 26.00
CA VAL A 26 14.31 0.12 26.65
C VAL A 26 15.69 0.54 26.10
N VAL A 27 16.62 0.85 27.00
CA VAL A 27 17.99 1.32 26.67
C VAL A 27 18.98 0.13 26.62
N PRO A 28 19.92 0.09 25.66
CA PRO A 28 20.11 1.06 24.57
C PRO A 28 18.99 0.96 23.54
N ALA A 29 18.52 2.09 23.00
CA ALA A 29 17.53 2.05 21.92
C ALA A 29 18.19 1.48 20.65
N PRO A 30 17.49 0.63 19.87
CA PRO A 30 18.02 0.16 18.59
C PRO A 30 18.16 1.35 17.63
N SER A 31 19.27 1.41 16.89
CA SER A 31 19.47 2.48 15.91
C SER A 31 18.64 2.21 14.65
N GLY A 32 18.16 3.26 13.97
CA GLY A 32 17.50 3.06 12.67
C GLY A 32 18.42 2.45 11.61
N LEU A 33 19.74 2.56 11.79
CA LEU A 33 20.72 1.87 10.97
C LEU A 33 20.68 0.34 11.18
N ASP A 34 20.51 -0.14 12.41
CA ASP A 34 20.39 -1.57 12.72
C ASP A 34 19.13 -2.17 12.12
N ILE A 35 18.02 -1.43 12.19
CA ILE A 35 16.74 -1.80 11.58
C ILE A 35 16.90 -1.83 10.06
N ALA A 36 17.45 -0.78 9.45
CA ALA A 36 17.69 -0.71 8.01
C ALA A 36 18.60 -1.83 7.51
N ASN A 37 19.68 -2.15 8.24
CA ASN A 37 20.57 -3.26 7.89
C ASN A 37 19.86 -4.62 7.96
N THR A 38 18.96 -4.79 8.93
CA THR A 38 18.17 -6.02 9.07
C THR A 38 17.14 -6.15 7.94
N LEU A 39 16.45 -5.06 7.58
CA LEU A 39 15.55 -5.02 6.42
C LEU A 39 16.30 -5.25 5.10
N LYS A 40 17.50 -4.68 4.96
CA LYS A 40 18.39 -4.89 3.81
C LYS A 40 18.78 -6.36 3.65
N TYR A 41 19.07 -7.05 4.76
CA TYR A 41 19.32 -8.50 4.73
C TYR A 41 18.13 -9.27 4.14
N PHE A 42 16.90 -8.95 4.56
CA PHE A 42 15.70 -9.59 4.00
C PHE A 42 15.55 -9.29 2.51
N SER A 43 15.65 -8.03 2.11
CA SER A 43 15.57 -7.62 0.70
C SER A 43 16.59 -8.37 -0.17
N GLN A 44 17.85 -8.47 0.29
CA GLN A 44 18.91 -9.20 -0.43
C GLN A 44 18.65 -10.70 -0.49
N THR A 45 18.16 -11.30 0.60
CA THR A 45 17.84 -12.73 0.65
C THR A 45 16.70 -13.07 -0.29
N LEU A 46 15.63 -12.28 -0.27
CA LEU A 46 14.45 -12.45 -1.12
C LEU A 46 14.79 -12.24 -2.60
N LEU A 47 15.59 -11.21 -2.91
CA LEU A 47 16.07 -10.98 -4.26
C LEU A 47 16.97 -12.14 -4.75
N GLY A 48 17.79 -12.70 -3.87
CA GLY A 48 18.59 -13.89 -4.16
C GLY A 48 17.72 -15.08 -4.54
N VAL A 49 16.68 -15.36 -3.75
CA VAL A 49 15.69 -16.41 -4.05
C VAL A 49 14.99 -16.16 -5.39
N LEU A 50 14.55 -14.93 -5.66
CA LEU A 50 13.87 -14.60 -6.91
C LEU A 50 14.77 -14.75 -8.14
N ARG A 51 16.07 -14.48 -8.01
CA ARG A 51 17.05 -14.72 -9.09
C ARG A 51 17.30 -16.21 -9.35
N GLU A 52 17.08 -17.06 -8.36
CA GLU A 52 17.19 -18.53 -8.50
C GLU A 52 15.97 -19.13 -9.22
N ILE A 53 14.81 -18.44 -9.22
CA ILE A 53 13.56 -18.88 -9.84
C ILE A 53 13.52 -18.46 -11.32
N GLN A 54 13.39 -19.43 -12.23
CA GLN A 54 13.30 -19.16 -13.68
C GLN A 54 11.88 -18.76 -14.13
N GLU A 55 10.86 -19.30 -13.46
CA GLU A 55 9.44 -19.03 -13.75
C GLU A 55 9.04 -17.70 -13.11
N ARG A 56 9.01 -16.62 -13.91
CA ARG A 56 8.80 -15.22 -13.48
C ARG A 56 7.59 -15.09 -12.51
N PRO A 57 7.81 -15.11 -11.19
CA PRO A 57 6.70 -15.22 -10.23
C PRO A 57 5.92 -13.91 -10.09
N VAL A 58 6.51 -12.79 -10.52
CA VAL A 58 5.87 -11.48 -10.61
C VAL A 58 4.70 -11.49 -11.60
N ASP A 59 4.86 -12.19 -12.73
CA ASP A 59 3.81 -12.28 -13.76
C ASP A 59 2.65 -13.13 -13.23
N MET A 60 2.96 -14.20 -12.47
CA MET A 60 1.98 -15.06 -11.83
C MET A 60 1.12 -14.34 -10.79
N LEU A 61 1.61 -13.25 -10.17
CA LEU A 61 0.81 -12.47 -9.21
C LEU A 61 -0.43 -11.83 -9.84
N ARG A 62 -0.45 -11.64 -11.15
CA ARG A 62 -1.63 -11.12 -11.86
C ARG A 62 -2.72 -12.19 -12.04
N HIS A 63 -2.38 -13.45 -11.84
CA HIS A 63 -3.23 -14.62 -12.08
C HIS A 63 -3.47 -15.39 -10.77
N ARG A 64 -4.63 -15.18 -10.13
CA ARG A 64 -4.98 -15.79 -8.83
C ARG A 64 -4.95 -17.32 -8.85
N ASP A 65 -5.33 -17.92 -9.97
CA ASP A 65 -5.26 -19.36 -10.21
C ASP A 65 -3.82 -19.92 -10.11
N GLN A 66 -2.81 -19.09 -10.35
CA GLN A 66 -1.40 -19.48 -10.31
C GLN A 66 -0.77 -19.32 -8.93
N ASP A 67 -1.49 -18.82 -7.91
CA ASP A 67 -0.93 -18.58 -6.59
C ASP A 67 -0.37 -19.85 -5.93
N THR A 68 -1.02 -21.00 -6.13
CA THR A 68 -0.53 -22.28 -5.58
C THR A 68 0.82 -22.68 -6.20
N ILE A 69 0.95 -22.49 -7.53
CA ILE A 69 2.18 -22.79 -8.26
C ILE A 69 3.26 -21.80 -7.85
N ARG A 70 2.94 -20.50 -7.82
CA ARG A 70 3.83 -19.43 -7.38
C ARG A 70 4.42 -19.72 -6.00
N LEU A 71 3.58 -20.04 -5.02
CA LEU A 71 4.03 -20.31 -3.65
C LEU A 71 4.93 -21.56 -3.56
N ALA A 72 4.71 -22.56 -4.42
CA ALA A 72 5.55 -23.76 -4.45
C ALA A 72 6.97 -23.50 -4.98
N LEU A 73 7.21 -22.38 -5.69
CA LEU A 73 8.54 -21.99 -6.18
C LEU A 73 9.45 -21.45 -5.08
N PHE A 74 8.87 -20.99 -3.96
CA PHE A 74 9.63 -20.35 -2.89
C PHE A 74 10.12 -21.36 -1.84
N PRO A 75 11.33 -21.14 -1.28
CA PRO A 75 11.81 -21.95 -0.17
C PRO A 75 10.90 -21.75 1.06
N ASN A 76 10.79 -22.79 1.88
CA ASN A 76 10.00 -22.73 3.11
C ASN A 76 10.66 -21.81 4.17
N LEU A 77 10.37 -20.51 4.09
CA LEU A 77 10.80 -19.47 5.01
C LEU A 77 9.58 -18.84 5.69
N ASP A 78 9.81 -18.22 6.84
CA ASP A 78 8.75 -17.58 7.63
C ASP A 78 8.35 -16.20 7.06
N TYR A 79 7.76 -16.20 5.87
CA TYR A 79 7.31 -14.98 5.19
C TYR A 79 6.19 -14.26 5.95
N ALA A 80 5.32 -15.02 6.62
CA ALA A 80 4.24 -14.49 7.45
C ALA A 80 4.79 -13.74 8.67
N GLY A 81 5.76 -14.34 9.37
CA GLY A 81 6.45 -13.68 10.48
C GLY A 81 7.19 -12.42 10.05
N LEU A 82 7.87 -12.43 8.89
CA LEU A 82 8.50 -11.23 8.33
C LEU A 82 7.47 -10.13 8.06
N HIS A 83 6.34 -10.45 7.42
CA HIS A 83 5.28 -9.48 7.14
C HIS A 83 4.74 -8.85 8.43
N GLN A 84 4.43 -9.68 9.43
CA GLN A 84 3.94 -9.19 10.73
C GLN A 84 4.95 -8.26 11.42
N SER A 85 6.24 -8.60 11.39
CA SER A 85 7.29 -7.73 11.91
C SER A 85 7.37 -6.40 11.16
N ILE A 86 7.23 -6.40 9.83
CA ILE A 86 7.25 -5.16 9.03
C ILE A 86 6.04 -4.28 9.37
N VAL A 87 4.83 -4.86 9.47
CA VAL A 87 3.62 -4.13 9.87
C VAL A 87 3.82 -3.48 11.24
N ALA A 88 4.30 -4.23 12.23
CA ALA A 88 4.57 -3.69 13.56
C ALA A 88 5.61 -2.55 13.55
N LEU A 89 6.63 -2.63 12.68
CA LEU A 89 7.63 -1.57 12.53
C LEU A 89 7.06 -0.30 11.89
N VAL A 90 6.07 -0.41 11.00
CA VAL A 90 5.41 0.76 10.39
C VAL A 90 4.71 1.60 11.47
N ASP A 91 4.06 0.96 12.43
CA ASP A 91 3.33 1.64 13.51
C ASP A 91 4.24 2.48 14.40
N ILE A 92 5.49 2.03 14.61
CA ILE A 92 6.49 2.73 15.42
C ILE A 92 7.48 3.55 14.59
N MET A 93 7.27 3.66 13.28
CA MET A 93 8.17 4.38 12.36
C MET A 93 8.51 5.82 12.79
N PRO A 94 7.60 6.60 13.42
CA PRO A 94 7.94 7.92 13.95
C PRO A 94 9.02 7.91 15.06
N LEU A 95 9.23 6.77 15.72
CA LEU A 95 10.22 6.60 16.80
C LEU A 95 11.61 6.19 16.28
N ILE A 96 11.73 5.86 14.98
CA ILE A 96 12.98 5.40 14.39
C ILE A 96 13.81 6.60 13.91
N GLN A 97 15.04 6.74 14.42
CA GLN A 97 16.00 7.71 13.89
C GLN A 97 16.43 7.30 12.48
N TYR A 98 16.01 8.05 11.47
CA TYR A 98 16.12 7.71 10.05
C TYR A 98 17.52 7.18 9.63
N GLY A 99 17.57 5.95 9.13
CA GLY A 99 18.66 5.43 8.32
C GLY A 99 18.33 5.61 6.85
N THR A 100 19.06 6.46 6.15
CA THR A 100 18.91 6.66 4.70
C THR A 100 19.31 5.37 3.97
N GLN A 101 18.66 5.11 2.82
CA GLN A 101 18.77 3.94 1.92
C GLN A 101 17.63 2.90 2.09
N ALA A 102 16.44 3.22 1.55
CA ALA A 102 15.43 2.21 1.23
C ALA A 102 15.86 1.46 -0.05
N PRO A 103 15.75 0.12 -0.10
CA PRO A 103 16.00 -0.63 -1.34
C PRO A 103 14.97 -0.21 -2.41
N SER A 104 15.48 0.14 -3.60
CA SER A 104 14.75 0.75 -4.72
C SER A 104 13.78 -0.18 -5.45
N ASN A 105 13.67 -1.45 -5.05
CA ASN A 105 13.00 -2.46 -5.86
C ASN A 105 11.83 -3.11 -5.10
N ALA A 106 10.67 -2.43 -5.08
CA ALA A 106 9.48 -2.90 -4.37
C ALA A 106 8.74 -4.04 -5.10
N GLU A 107 9.04 -4.31 -6.37
CA GLU A 107 8.45 -5.40 -7.17
C GLU A 107 8.61 -6.79 -6.55
N TYR A 108 9.75 -7.00 -5.89
CA TYR A 108 10.09 -8.27 -5.28
C TYR A 108 9.37 -8.51 -3.93
N ALA A 109 8.83 -7.43 -3.33
CA ALA A 109 8.19 -7.48 -2.03
C ALA A 109 6.81 -8.15 -2.06
N SER A 110 6.13 -8.11 -3.20
CA SER A 110 4.81 -8.70 -3.39
C SER A 110 4.84 -10.18 -3.82
N CYS A 111 6.02 -10.72 -4.17
CA CYS A 111 6.14 -12.04 -4.78
C CYS A 111 6.12 -13.22 -3.81
N TYR A 112 6.51 -13.01 -2.55
CA TYR A 112 6.67 -14.07 -1.55
C TYR A 112 5.47 -14.31 -0.61
N PRO A 113 4.58 -13.34 -0.30
CA PRO A 113 3.50 -13.60 0.65
C PRO A 113 2.35 -14.40 0.03
N GLU A 114 1.51 -14.97 0.90
CA GLU A 114 0.19 -15.49 0.51
C GLU A 114 -0.71 -14.39 -0.03
N ARG A 115 -1.69 -14.75 -0.87
CA ARG A 115 -2.59 -13.77 -1.50
C ARG A 115 -3.34 -12.91 -0.49
N LYS A 116 -3.79 -13.50 0.62
CA LYS A 116 -4.46 -12.77 1.70
C LYS A 116 -3.61 -11.64 2.26
N VAL A 117 -2.29 -11.86 2.37
CA VAL A 117 -1.35 -10.86 2.85
C VAL A 117 -1.10 -9.80 1.78
N ILE A 118 -0.90 -10.23 0.53
CA ILE A 118 -0.72 -9.33 -0.63
C ILE A 118 -1.89 -8.36 -0.77
N ASP A 119 -3.13 -8.84 -0.58
CA ASP A 119 -4.32 -8.01 -0.71
C ASP A 119 -4.40 -6.90 0.37
N THR A 120 -3.67 -7.01 1.49
CA THR A 120 -3.61 -5.94 2.51
C THR A 120 -2.60 -4.84 2.20
N LEU A 121 -1.65 -5.09 1.28
CA LEU A 121 -0.56 -4.17 0.97
C LEU A 121 -0.99 -2.79 0.47
N PRO A 122 -2.03 -2.62 -0.37
CA PRO A 122 -2.45 -1.29 -0.83
C PRO A 122 -2.77 -0.36 0.33
N TYR A 123 -3.55 -0.85 1.28
CA TYR A 123 -3.94 -0.10 2.47
C TYR A 123 -2.75 0.15 3.39
N LEU A 124 -1.93 -0.88 3.66
CA LEU A 124 -0.76 -0.75 4.52
C LEU A 124 0.24 0.28 3.98
N VAL A 125 0.51 0.27 2.67
CA VAL A 125 1.41 1.25 2.07
C VAL A 125 0.79 2.64 2.07
N ALA A 126 -0.51 2.77 1.79
CA ALA A 126 -1.19 4.05 1.91
C ALA A 126 -1.18 4.60 3.35
N SER A 127 -1.29 3.74 4.37
CA SER A 127 -1.29 4.16 5.77
C SER A 127 0.08 4.67 6.23
N MET A 128 1.18 4.27 5.57
CA MET A 128 2.51 4.82 5.87
C MET A 128 2.58 6.34 5.65
N MET A 129 1.69 6.92 4.83
CA MET A 129 1.61 8.38 4.61
C MET A 129 1.44 9.19 5.90
N THR A 130 0.88 8.59 6.97
CA THR A 130 0.71 9.29 8.26
C THR A 130 2.01 9.49 9.02
N SER A 131 3.01 8.70 8.70
CA SER A 131 4.20 8.52 9.55
C SER A 131 5.50 8.86 8.82
N ILE A 132 5.51 8.85 7.47
CA ILE A 132 6.69 9.22 6.69
C ILE A 132 6.77 10.74 6.41
N PRO A 133 7.99 11.29 6.28
CA PRO A 133 8.18 12.66 5.79
C PRO A 133 7.63 12.87 4.37
N GLU A 134 7.14 14.08 4.08
CA GLU A 134 6.62 14.47 2.75
C GLU A 134 7.62 14.25 1.60
N SER A 135 8.93 14.35 1.89
CA SER A 135 9.98 14.09 0.90
C SER A 135 9.99 12.66 0.33
N LEU A 136 9.34 11.71 1.02
CA LEU A 136 9.23 10.31 0.60
C LEU A 136 7.85 9.96 0.02
N HIS A 137 6.88 10.88 0.04
CA HIS A 137 5.51 10.62 -0.45
C HIS A 137 5.50 10.19 -1.92
N GLN A 138 6.28 10.83 -2.79
CA GLN A 138 6.38 10.44 -4.20
C GLN A 138 6.82 8.99 -4.38
N GLN A 139 7.80 8.55 -3.58
CA GLN A 139 8.31 7.19 -3.65
C GLN A 139 7.23 6.19 -3.23
N LEU A 140 6.50 6.47 -2.15
CA LEU A 140 5.39 5.64 -1.69
C LEU A 140 4.31 5.51 -2.77
N ILE A 141 3.90 6.63 -3.37
CA ILE A 141 2.85 6.64 -4.40
C ILE A 141 3.32 5.91 -5.66
N THR A 142 4.59 6.07 -6.04
CA THR A 142 5.19 5.31 -7.14
C THR A 142 5.15 3.81 -6.85
N ILE A 143 5.52 3.39 -5.65
CA ILE A 143 5.48 1.98 -5.24
C ILE A 143 4.04 1.45 -5.30
N LEU A 144 3.09 2.21 -4.75
CA LEU A 144 1.69 1.84 -4.73
C LEU A 144 1.14 1.65 -6.14
N CYS A 145 1.33 2.64 -7.03
CA CYS A 145 0.75 2.64 -8.37
C CYS A 145 1.43 1.64 -9.33
N TYR A 146 2.75 1.49 -9.28
CA TYR A 146 3.47 0.68 -10.27
C TYR A 146 3.75 -0.75 -9.82
N HIS A 147 3.71 -1.04 -8.51
CA HIS A 147 4.12 -2.35 -8.00
C HIS A 147 3.05 -3.08 -7.20
N ILE A 148 2.19 -2.36 -6.47
CA ILE A 148 1.23 -2.99 -5.55
C ILE A 148 -0.17 -3.07 -6.16
N LEU A 149 -0.73 -1.96 -6.61
CA LEU A 149 -2.09 -1.92 -7.18
C LEU A 149 -2.26 -2.85 -8.40
N PRO A 150 -1.31 -2.92 -9.35
CA PRO A 150 -1.48 -3.79 -10.53
C PRO A 150 -1.57 -5.28 -10.20
N VAL A 151 -0.93 -5.73 -9.12
CA VAL A 151 -0.91 -7.15 -8.72
C VAL A 151 -1.98 -7.49 -7.68
N THR A 152 -2.70 -6.49 -7.15
CA THR A 152 -3.74 -6.66 -6.13
C THR A 152 -5.11 -6.31 -6.70
N VAL A 153 -5.39 -5.03 -6.90
CA VAL A 153 -6.63 -4.52 -7.50
C VAL A 153 -6.75 -4.92 -8.97
N GLY A 154 -5.62 -4.93 -9.69
CA GLY A 154 -5.55 -5.35 -11.09
C GLY A 154 -5.64 -6.86 -11.33
N ALA A 155 -5.56 -7.68 -10.28
CA ALA A 155 -5.70 -9.12 -10.40
C ALA A 155 -7.20 -9.50 -10.34
N PRO A 156 -7.81 -9.95 -11.45
CA PRO A 156 -9.24 -10.22 -11.51
C PRO A 156 -9.63 -11.28 -10.48
N ALA A 157 -10.79 -11.11 -9.86
CA ALA A 157 -11.39 -12.14 -9.01
C ALA A 157 -11.66 -13.40 -9.86
N VAL A 158 -11.49 -14.57 -9.25
CA VAL A 158 -11.88 -15.83 -9.89
C VAL A 158 -13.41 -15.88 -9.94
N GLU A 159 -14.00 -16.39 -11.03
CA GLU A 159 -15.45 -16.47 -11.17
C GLU A 159 -16.10 -17.13 -9.95
N GLY A 160 -17.01 -16.40 -9.28
CA GLY A 160 -17.72 -16.88 -8.09
C GLY A 160 -17.10 -16.48 -6.75
N GLU A 161 -15.96 -15.77 -6.72
CA GLU A 161 -15.41 -15.17 -5.50
C GLU A 161 -15.96 -13.76 -5.26
N GLU A 162 -16.08 -13.37 -3.98
CA GLU A 162 -16.39 -12.00 -3.57
C GLU A 162 -15.28 -11.00 -3.98
N GLU A 163 -15.60 -9.70 -3.99
CA GLU A 163 -14.57 -8.66 -4.18
C GLU A 163 -13.42 -8.85 -3.19
N ASN A 164 -12.20 -8.82 -3.70
CA ASN A 164 -11.01 -9.00 -2.88
C ASN A 164 -10.82 -7.81 -1.93
N TYR A 165 -10.19 -8.05 -0.78
CA TYR A 165 -9.93 -7.00 0.22
C TYR A 165 -9.19 -5.80 -0.39
N ALA A 166 -8.29 -6.04 -1.35
CA ALA A 166 -7.59 -4.99 -2.07
C ALA A 166 -8.54 -4.02 -2.78
N ALA A 167 -9.50 -4.51 -3.58
CA ALA A 167 -10.50 -3.68 -4.24
C ALA A 167 -11.41 -2.99 -3.22
N ALA A 168 -11.87 -3.72 -2.21
CA ALA A 168 -12.71 -3.16 -1.14
C ALA A 168 -11.99 -2.06 -0.34
N SER A 169 -10.66 -2.08 -0.27
CA SER A 169 -9.84 -1.08 0.42
C SER A 169 -9.58 0.20 -0.38
N VAL A 170 -9.92 0.24 -1.67
CA VAL A 170 -9.62 1.37 -2.57
C VAL A 170 -10.15 2.72 -2.04
N PRO A 171 -11.39 2.84 -1.52
CA PRO A 171 -11.86 4.09 -0.93
C PRO A 171 -10.98 4.57 0.24
N ALA A 172 -10.51 3.64 1.08
CA ALA A 172 -9.65 3.96 2.19
C ALA A 172 -8.25 4.41 1.71
N VAL A 173 -7.70 3.76 0.68
CA VAL A 173 -6.43 4.17 0.04
C VAL A 173 -6.53 5.58 -0.53
N LEU A 174 -7.61 5.88 -1.27
CA LEU A 174 -7.89 7.22 -1.79
C LEU A 174 -7.99 8.24 -0.66
N MET A 175 -8.75 7.93 0.41
CA MET A 175 -8.86 8.80 1.58
C MET A 175 -7.50 9.11 2.22
N MET A 176 -6.66 8.11 2.44
CA MET A 176 -5.34 8.30 3.06
C MET A 176 -4.48 9.23 2.21
N ILE A 177 -4.38 8.98 0.91
CA ILE A 177 -3.51 9.80 0.05
C ILE A 177 -4.05 11.23 -0.04
N PHE A 178 -5.36 11.40 -0.29
CA PHE A 178 -5.99 12.72 -0.36
C PHE A 178 -5.93 13.53 0.94
N GLN A 179 -5.83 12.85 2.08
CA GLN A 179 -5.75 13.47 3.40
C GLN A 179 -4.34 13.99 3.72
N TYR A 180 -3.30 13.31 3.25
CA TYR A 180 -1.92 13.50 3.69
C TYR A 180 -0.98 14.08 2.62
N THR A 181 -1.50 14.44 1.45
CA THR A 181 -0.79 15.28 0.48
C THR A 181 -1.74 16.27 -0.18
N ASP A 182 -1.26 17.49 -0.44
CA ASP A 182 -1.99 18.50 -1.22
C ASP A 182 -1.57 18.50 -2.70
N ASN A 183 -0.66 17.61 -3.09
CA ASN A 183 -0.11 17.58 -4.43
C ASN A 183 -1.10 16.92 -5.41
N SER A 184 -1.70 17.72 -6.29
CA SER A 184 -2.65 17.24 -7.29
C SER A 184 -2.05 16.23 -8.27
N ALA A 185 -0.75 16.31 -8.58
CA ALA A 185 -0.11 15.34 -9.47
C ALA A 185 -0.10 13.94 -8.85
N TYR A 186 0.10 13.84 -7.54
CA TYR A 186 0.04 12.59 -6.80
C TYR A 186 -1.38 12.01 -6.77
N HIS A 187 -2.38 12.87 -6.59
CA HIS A 187 -3.79 12.49 -6.64
C HIS A 187 -4.19 11.96 -8.03
N CYS A 188 -3.79 12.64 -9.10
CA CYS A 188 -4.04 12.19 -10.47
C CYS A 188 -3.32 10.87 -10.77
N GLN A 189 -2.03 10.75 -10.41
CA GLN A 189 -1.26 9.52 -10.64
C GLN A 189 -1.93 8.30 -10.00
N LEU A 190 -2.42 8.44 -8.77
CA LEU A 190 -3.15 7.37 -8.08
C LEU A 190 -4.46 7.04 -8.80
N LEU A 191 -5.26 8.05 -9.11
CA LEU A 191 -6.57 7.84 -9.71
C LEU A 191 -6.48 7.26 -11.12
N GLU A 192 -5.55 7.74 -11.95
CA GLU A 192 -5.31 7.22 -13.31
C GLU A 192 -4.83 5.77 -13.26
N CYS A 193 -3.96 5.43 -12.31
CA CYS A 193 -3.58 4.05 -12.06
C CYS A 193 -4.82 3.20 -11.74
N LEU A 194 -5.65 3.62 -10.78
CA LEU A 194 -6.86 2.88 -10.40
C LEU A 194 -7.89 2.77 -11.54
N MET A 195 -8.07 3.82 -12.34
CA MET A 195 -8.92 3.81 -13.53
C MET A 195 -8.47 2.77 -14.57
N SER A 196 -7.16 2.49 -14.66
CA SER A 196 -6.64 1.44 -15.54
C SER A 196 -6.87 0.02 -15.02
N LEU A 197 -7.21 -0.13 -13.72
CA LEU A 197 -7.32 -1.42 -13.04
C LEU A 197 -8.76 -1.79 -12.66
N LYS A 198 -9.62 -0.80 -12.35
CA LYS A 198 -11.00 -1.00 -11.89
C LYS A 198 -11.96 -0.10 -12.67
N SER A 199 -12.99 -0.72 -13.24
CA SER A 199 -13.95 -0.03 -14.12
C SER A 199 -14.93 0.90 -13.40
N ASP A 200 -15.17 0.69 -12.10
CA ASP A 200 -16.18 1.40 -11.32
C ASP A 200 -15.60 2.29 -10.22
N ILE A 201 -14.37 2.79 -10.42
CA ILE A 201 -13.65 3.67 -9.50
C ILE A 201 -14.41 4.97 -9.13
N ALA A 202 -15.37 5.39 -9.97
CA ALA A 202 -16.25 6.51 -9.65
C ALA A 202 -17.10 6.24 -8.39
N LYS A 203 -17.49 4.99 -8.14
CA LYS A 203 -18.20 4.61 -6.90
C LYS A 203 -17.29 4.78 -5.68
N ASP A 204 -16.02 4.41 -5.80
CA ASP A 204 -15.05 4.58 -4.73
C ASP A 204 -14.83 6.06 -4.41
N LEU A 205 -14.73 6.92 -5.43
CA LEU A 205 -14.69 8.38 -5.24
C LEU A 205 -15.95 8.92 -4.54
N LEU A 206 -17.14 8.43 -4.91
CA LEU A 206 -18.39 8.80 -4.24
C LEU A 206 -18.40 8.34 -2.77
N CYS A 207 -17.85 7.16 -2.46
CA CYS A 207 -17.65 6.70 -1.09
C CYS A 207 -16.73 7.64 -0.30
N VAL A 208 -15.62 8.10 -0.90
CA VAL A 208 -14.72 9.09 -0.29
C VAL A 208 -15.43 10.41 -0.06
N ILE A 209 -16.25 10.88 -1.00
CA ILE A 209 -17.02 12.12 -0.84
C ILE A 209 -18.05 12.00 0.29
N ALA A 210 -18.72 10.85 0.40
CA ALA A 210 -19.75 10.62 1.41
C ALA A 210 -19.18 10.43 2.82
N TYR A 211 -18.12 9.63 2.96
CA TYR A 211 -17.61 9.15 4.25
C TYR A 211 -16.20 9.66 4.62
N GLY A 212 -15.52 10.34 3.69
CA GLY A 212 -14.17 10.84 3.89
C GLY A 212 -14.09 11.97 4.92
N THR A 213 -12.87 12.31 5.30
CA THR A 213 -12.54 13.48 6.10
C THR A 213 -12.75 14.78 5.32
N PRO A 214 -12.94 15.94 5.96
CA PRO A 214 -13.14 17.21 5.25
C PRO A 214 -12.06 17.54 4.20
N THR A 215 -10.80 17.22 4.51
CA THR A 215 -9.64 17.44 3.62
C THR A 215 -9.60 16.47 2.45
N SER A 216 -10.03 15.21 2.61
CA SER A 216 -10.05 14.23 1.51
C SER A 216 -11.26 14.38 0.58
N ARG A 217 -12.37 14.96 1.05
CA ARG A 217 -13.58 15.18 0.23
C ARG A 217 -13.38 16.15 -0.93
N SER A 218 -12.66 17.25 -0.69
CA SER A 218 -12.40 18.28 -1.71
C SER A 218 -11.66 17.73 -2.94
N PRO A 219 -10.47 17.10 -2.80
CA PRO A 219 -9.78 16.49 -3.94
C PRO A 219 -10.59 15.36 -4.58
N ALA A 220 -11.33 14.55 -3.82
CA ALA A 220 -12.18 13.51 -4.38
C ALA A 220 -13.29 14.07 -5.29
N ALA A 221 -13.99 15.12 -4.85
CA ALA A 221 -15.02 15.78 -5.66
C ALA A 221 -14.42 16.46 -6.89
N ASN A 222 -13.29 17.15 -6.74
CA ASN A 222 -12.60 17.81 -7.85
C ASN A 222 -12.18 16.80 -8.92
N LEU A 223 -11.58 15.68 -8.51
CA LEU A 223 -11.16 14.63 -9.43
C LEU A 223 -12.34 13.91 -10.08
N LEU A 224 -13.43 13.65 -9.34
CA LEU A 224 -14.64 13.06 -9.89
C LEU A 224 -15.18 13.91 -11.05
N PHE A 225 -15.32 15.23 -10.87
CA PHE A 225 -15.80 16.11 -11.94
C PHE A 225 -14.77 16.37 -13.03
N TYR A 226 -13.48 16.20 -12.74
CA TYR A 226 -12.42 16.30 -13.74
C TYR A 226 -12.44 15.11 -14.72
N TYR A 227 -12.52 13.88 -14.22
CA TYR A 227 -12.52 12.67 -15.05
C TYR A 227 -13.92 12.24 -15.52
N TRP A 228 -14.99 12.64 -14.83
CA TRP A 228 -16.39 12.47 -15.26
C TRP A 228 -17.14 13.81 -15.36
N PRO A 229 -16.81 14.67 -16.35
CA PRO A 229 -17.45 15.98 -16.50
C PRO A 229 -18.97 15.94 -16.68
N SER A 230 -19.52 14.84 -17.20
CA SER A 230 -20.97 14.65 -17.35
C SER A 230 -21.74 14.64 -16.03
N LEU A 231 -21.07 14.36 -14.91
CA LEU A 231 -21.66 14.43 -13.57
C LEU A 231 -21.75 15.87 -13.05
N ASN A 232 -21.03 16.81 -13.66
CA ASN A 232 -21.04 18.21 -13.26
C ASN A 232 -22.25 18.92 -13.90
N PRO A 233 -23.26 19.36 -13.11
CA PRO A 233 -24.46 19.98 -13.67
C PRO A 233 -24.10 21.31 -14.35
N THR A 234 -24.56 21.48 -15.58
CA THR A 234 -24.37 22.71 -16.36
C THR A 234 -25.15 23.87 -15.75
N LEU A 235 -24.82 25.11 -16.16
CA LEU A 235 -25.61 26.28 -15.77
C LEU A 235 -27.09 26.18 -16.20
N TYR A 236 -27.39 25.39 -17.22
CA TYR A 236 -28.76 25.12 -17.65
C TYR A 236 -29.48 24.19 -16.65
N ASP A 237 -28.82 23.11 -16.21
CA ASP A 237 -29.36 22.15 -15.25
C ASP A 237 -29.64 22.77 -13.87
N ARG A 238 -28.93 23.84 -13.53
CA ARG A 238 -29.11 24.59 -12.28
C ARG A 238 -30.27 25.59 -12.32
N ARG A 239 -30.90 25.82 -13.48
CA ARG A 239 -32.04 26.74 -13.60
C ARG A 239 -33.24 26.17 -12.82
N GLY A 240 -33.58 26.82 -11.71
CA GLY A 240 -34.68 26.43 -10.83
C GLY A 240 -34.26 25.81 -9.49
N ILE A 241 -32.97 25.54 -9.29
CA ILE A 241 -32.45 25.11 -7.98
C ILE A 241 -32.25 26.35 -7.10
N HIS A 242 -33.27 26.70 -6.31
CA HIS A 242 -33.26 27.83 -5.37
C HIS A 242 -32.75 27.46 -3.96
N ILE A 243 -31.87 26.47 -3.83
CA ILE A 243 -31.35 26.05 -2.53
C ILE A 243 -30.09 26.86 -2.22
N LYS A 244 -30.19 27.81 -1.28
CA LYS A 244 -29.04 28.49 -0.69
C LYS A 244 -28.54 27.66 0.50
N PHE A 245 -27.37 27.04 0.38
CA PHE A 245 -26.68 26.47 1.52
C PHE A 245 -26.03 27.61 2.32
N SER A 246 -26.76 28.18 3.27
CA SER A 246 -26.20 29.07 4.28
C SER A 246 -25.50 28.23 5.35
N GLY A 247 -24.19 28.03 5.19
CA GLY A 247 -23.35 27.45 6.23
C GLY A 247 -22.86 28.53 7.17
N GLU A 248 -23.61 28.80 8.24
CA GLU A 248 -22.99 29.35 9.44
C GLU A 248 -22.15 28.22 10.05
N TYR A 249 -20.83 28.34 9.95
CA TYR A 249 -19.92 27.51 10.73
C TYR A 249 -20.04 27.95 12.19
N VAL A 250 -20.63 27.11 13.04
CA VAL A 250 -20.49 27.14 14.50
C VAL A 250 -19.65 25.95 14.92
#